data_AF-A0ABD5PGS0-F1
#
_entry.id   AF-A0ABD5PGS0-F1
#
_cell.length_a   1.000
_cell.length_b   1.000
_cell.length_c   1.000
_cell.angle_alpha   90.00
_cell.angle_beta   90.00
_cell.angle_gamma   90.00
#
_symmetry.space_group_name_H-M   'P 1'
#
loop_
_entity.id
_entity.type
_entity.pdbx_description
1 polymer ?
#
loop_
_entity_poly.entity_id
_entity_poly.type
_entity_poly.pdbx_seq_one_letter_code
_entity_poly.pdbx_strand_id
1 'polypeptide(L)'
;MTPARPTDDERGDDREGKARVVEALRTAPKPAVNTGYLVKRIDRPHGEVFALLDRLADEGAVEHLEIRGVGHLWWLPSDPAG
;
A
#
# COMPACT_ATOMS: atom_id res chain seq x y z
N MET A 1 -2.98 -26.56 11.64
CA MET A 1 -2.86 -26.20 10.22
C MET A 1 -1.91 -25.01 10.18
N THR A 2 -0.64 -25.24 9.85
CA THR A 2 0.41 -24.19 9.88
C THR A 2 0.33 -23.40 8.58
N PRO A 3 0.25 -22.05 8.57
CA PRO A 3 0.29 -21.31 7.33
C PRO A 3 1.64 -21.58 6.62
N ALA A 4 1.59 -21.82 5.31
CA ALA A 4 2.78 -21.99 4.51
C ALA A 4 3.67 -20.74 4.65
N ARG A 5 4.98 -20.92 4.83
CA ARG A 5 5.92 -19.79 4.77
C ARG A 5 5.85 -19.21 3.35
N PRO A 6 5.81 -17.88 3.20
CA PRO A 6 5.87 -17.25 1.89
C PRO A 6 7.11 -17.73 1.14
N THR A 7 6.96 -18.07 -0.13
CA THR A 7 8.06 -18.38 -1.03
C THR A 7 8.94 -17.15 -1.24
N ASP A 8 10.17 -17.34 -1.72
CA ASP A 8 11.08 -16.21 -1.99
C ASP A 8 10.54 -15.29 -3.09
N ASP A 9 9.76 -15.83 -4.04
CA ASP A 9 9.10 -15.06 -5.09
C ASP A 9 7.98 -14.15 -4.54
N GLU A 10 7.14 -14.66 -3.63
CA GLU A 10 6.10 -13.86 -2.95
C GLU A 10 6.71 -12.74 -2.09
N ARG A 11 7.84 -13.02 -1.44
CA ARG A 11 8.59 -11.98 -0.69
C ARG A 11 9.25 -10.95 -1.60
N GLY A 12 9.69 -11.35 -2.78
CA GLY A 12 10.20 -10.46 -3.81
C GLY A 12 9.11 -9.50 -4.31
N ASP A 13 7.95 -10.05 -4.66
CA ASP A 13 6.80 -9.28 -5.16
C ASP A 13 6.27 -8.28 -4.11
N ASP A 14 6.22 -8.68 -2.84
CA ASP A 14 5.79 -7.81 -1.74
C ASP A 14 6.75 -6.64 -1.51
N ARG A 15 8.07 -6.90 -1.54
CA ARG A 15 9.08 -5.84 -1.38
C ARG A 15 9.03 -4.85 -2.54
N GLU A 16 8.90 -5.35 -3.77
CA GLU A 16 8.77 -4.50 -4.95
C GLU A 16 7.46 -3.70 -4.92
N GLY A 17 6.35 -4.34 -4.55
CA GLY A 17 5.06 -3.70 -4.36
C GLY A 17 5.13 -2.56 -3.34
N LYS A 18 5.75 -2.81 -2.18
CA LYS A 18 6.00 -1.79 -1.15
C LYS A 18 6.78 -0.61 -1.69
N ALA A 19 7.89 -0.86 -2.38
CA ALA A 19 8.71 0.21 -2.95
C ALA A 19 7.91 1.06 -3.95
N ARG A 20 7.11 0.43 -4.81
CA ARG A 20 6.25 1.12 -5.78
C ARG A 20 5.15 1.95 -5.10
N VAL A 21 4.51 1.43 -4.05
CA VAL A 21 3.52 2.17 -3.24
C VAL A 21 4.14 3.40 -2.61
N VAL A 22 5.27 3.24 -1.92
CA VAL A 22 5.96 4.33 -1.22
C VAL A 22 6.37 5.43 -2.21
N GLU A 23 6.91 5.04 -3.36
CA GLU A 23 7.31 6.01 -4.39
C GLU A 23 6.09 6.72 -5.02
N ALA A 24 5.00 5.99 -5.25
CA ALA A 24 3.76 6.58 -5.76
C ALA A 24 3.13 7.59 -4.80
N LEU A 25 3.22 7.34 -3.49
CA LEU A 25 2.76 8.26 -2.44
C LEU A 25 3.72 9.45 -2.28
N ARG A 26 5.04 9.24 -2.32
CA ARG A 26 6.04 10.30 -2.23
C ARG A 26 5.93 11.30 -3.38
N THR A 27 5.66 10.80 -4.59
CA THR A 27 5.53 11.62 -5.81
C THR A 27 4.10 12.06 -6.09
N ALA A 28 3.17 11.83 -5.16
CA ALA A 28 1.78 12.21 -5.33
C ALA A 28 1.62 13.74 -5.35
N PRO A 29 0.71 14.29 -6.19
CA PRO A 29 0.44 15.73 -6.21
C PRO A 29 -0.32 16.22 -4.97
N LYS A 30 -0.80 15.29 -4.14
CA LYS A 30 -1.55 15.57 -2.91
C LYS A 30 -0.98 14.70 -1.78
N PRO A 31 -0.99 15.19 -0.52
CA PRO A 31 -0.46 14.45 0.63
C PRO A 31 -1.16 13.11 0.88
N ALA A 32 -2.44 13.00 0.52
CA ALA A 32 -3.22 11.78 0.60
C ALA A 32 -3.92 11.51 -0.74
N VAL A 33 -3.98 10.24 -1.13
CA VAL A 33 -4.56 9.78 -2.40
C VAL A 33 -5.47 8.58 -2.18
N ASN A 34 -6.42 8.36 -3.09
CA ASN A 34 -7.31 7.20 -3.00
C ASN A 34 -6.67 5.94 -3.61
N THR A 35 -7.25 4.76 -3.32
CA THR A 35 -6.77 3.48 -3.87
C THR A 35 -6.73 3.48 -5.40
N GLY A 36 -7.72 4.11 -6.06
CA GLY A 36 -7.80 4.19 -7.52
C GLY A 36 -6.62 4.95 -8.16
N TYR A 37 -6.07 5.95 -7.48
CA TYR A 37 -4.84 6.62 -7.92
C TYR A 37 -3.65 5.65 -7.91
N LEU A 38 -3.51 4.88 -6.83
CA LEU A 38 -2.40 3.93 -6.65
C LEU A 38 -2.49 2.76 -7.64
N VAL A 39 -3.70 2.27 -7.93
CA VAL A 39 -3.97 1.27 -8.97
C VAL A 39 -3.36 1.67 -10.32
N LYS A 40 -3.57 2.92 -10.73
CA LYS A 40 -3.03 3.44 -12.00
C LYS A 40 -1.50 3.61 -11.97
N ARG A 41 -0.91 3.84 -10.80
CA ARG A 41 0.54 4.06 -10.66
C ARG A 41 1.33 2.77 -10.53
N ILE A 42 0.73 1.74 -9.95
CA ILE A 42 1.39 0.46 -9.67
C ILE A 42 1.09 -0.58 -10.78
N ASP A 43 0.08 -0.31 -11.62
CA ASP A 43 -0.39 -1.16 -12.71
C ASP A 43 -0.77 -2.57 -12.23
N ARG A 44 -1.59 -2.60 -11.17
CA ARG A 44 -2.13 -3.82 -10.57
C ARG A 44 -3.63 -3.72 -10.31
N PRO A 45 -4.37 -4.84 -10.30
CA PRO A 45 -5.79 -4.85 -9.99
C PRO A 45 -6.11 -4.19 -8.63
N HIS A 46 -7.28 -3.56 -8.54
CA HIS A 46 -7.69 -2.83 -7.34
C HIS A 46 -7.68 -3.68 -6.07
N GLY A 47 -8.12 -4.94 -6.13
CA GLY A 47 -8.11 -5.84 -4.98
C GLY A 47 -6.71 -6.16 -4.48
N GLU A 48 -5.75 -6.36 -5.38
CA GLU A 48 -4.35 -6.63 -5.03
C GLU A 48 -3.68 -5.39 -4.42
N VAL A 49 -3.92 -4.22 -5.00
CA VAL A 49 -3.39 -2.96 -4.47
C VAL A 49 -3.98 -2.67 -3.10
N PHE A 50 -5.27 -2.89 -2.90
CA PHE A 50 -5.90 -2.72 -1.60
C PHE A 50 -5.31 -3.69 -0.56
N ALA A 51 -5.21 -4.98 -0.88
CA ALA A 51 -4.64 -5.98 0.05
C ALA A 51 -3.17 -5.71 0.37
N LEU A 52 -2.39 -5.18 -0.58
CA LEU A 52 -1.04 -4.71 -0.33
C LEU A 52 -1.04 -3.51 0.62
N LEU A 53 -1.89 -2.51 0.37
CA LEU A 53 -1.96 -1.30 1.21
C LEU A 53 -2.42 -1.60 2.63
N ASP A 54 -3.36 -2.52 2.80
CA ASP A 54 -3.85 -2.99 4.10
C ASP A 54 -2.71 -3.63 4.91
N ARG A 55 -1.94 -4.54 4.29
CA ARG A 55 -0.73 -5.11 4.91
C ARG A 55 0.32 -4.06 5.25
N LEU A 56 0.54 -3.08 4.37
CA LEU A 56 1.51 -2.02 4.63
C LEU A 56 1.07 -1.07 5.74
N ALA A 57 -0.23 -0.90 5.94
CA ALA A 57 -0.79 -0.16 7.06
C ALA A 57 -0.58 -0.91 8.38
N ASP A 58 -0.79 -2.23 8.40
CA ASP A 58 -0.48 -3.07 9.56
C ASP A 58 1.01 -3.02 9.94
N GLU A 59 1.90 -2.86 8.95
CA GLU A 59 3.34 -2.66 9.15
C GLU A 59 3.74 -1.22 9.55
N GLY A 60 2.80 -0.27 9.54
CA GLY A 60 3.07 1.16 9.78
C GLY A 60 3.83 1.85 8.65
N ALA A 61 3.95 1.23 7.47
CA ALA A 61 4.64 1.80 6.31
C ALA A 61 3.79 2.84 5.57
N VAL A 62 2.46 2.78 5.72
CA VAL A 62 1.50 3.75 5.23
C VAL A 62 0.44 4.01 6.29
N GLU A 63 -0.17 5.18 6.27
CA GLU A 63 -1.35 5.49 7.06
C GLU A 63 -2.57 5.57 6.15
N HIS A 64 -3.76 5.36 6.72
CA HIS A 64 -5.00 5.46 5.98
C HIS A 64 -6.20 5.97 6.79
N LEU A 65 -7.19 6.49 6.07
CA LEU A 65 -8.51 6.85 6.59
C LEU A 65 -9.57 6.23 5.70
N GLU A 66 -10.48 5.46 6.29
CA GLU A 66 -11.71 5.04 5.63
C GLU A 66 -12.74 6.17 5.66
N ILE A 67 -13.23 6.55 4.49
CA ILE A 67 -14.42 7.39 4.31
C ILE A 67 -15.58 6.44 4.04
N ARG A 68 -16.45 6.26 5.04
CA ARG A 68 -17.58 5.33 5.00
C ARG A 68 -18.42 5.53 3.73
N GLY A 69 -18.61 4.45 2.98
CA GLY A 69 -19.40 4.44 1.74
C GLY A 69 -18.73 5.08 0.52
N VAL A 70 -17.48 5.54 0.64
CA VAL A 70 -16.73 6.20 -0.45
C VAL A 70 -15.42 5.47 -0.78
N GLY A 71 -14.65 5.06 0.24
CA GLY A 71 -13.38 4.35 0.04
C GLY A 71 -12.29 4.82 1.01
N HIS A 72 -11.03 4.60 0.64
CA HIS A 72 -9.88 4.88 1.50
C HIS A 72 -8.99 5.97 0.93
N LEU A 73 -8.45 6.80 1.82
CA LEU A 73 -7.32 7.69 1.54
C LEU A 73 -6.07 7.11 2.20
N TRP A 74 -4.94 7.24 1.51
CA TRP A 74 -3.63 6.69 1.90
C TRP A 74 -2.56 7.78 1.84
N TRP A 75 -1.65 7.79 2.81
CA TRP A 75 -0.52 8.72 2.86
C TRP A 75 0.71 8.08 3.52
N LEU A 76 1.88 8.70 3.34
CA LEU A 76 3.09 8.31 4.07
C LEU A 76 3.02 8.85 5.51
N PRO A 77 3.50 8.10 6.52
CA PRO A 77 3.55 8.58 7.88
C PRO A 77 4.36 9.87 8.01
N SER A 78 3.97 10.74 8.93
CA SER A 78 4.64 12.04 9.15
C SER A 78 6.02 11.90 9.81
N ASP A 79 6.27 10.76 10.46
CA ASP A 79 7.55 10.37 11.03
C ASP A 79 7.86 8.94 10.50
N PRO A 80 8.77 8.77 9.52
CA PRO A 80 9.19 7.43 9.15
C PRO A 80 9.94 6.90 10.36
N ALA A 81 9.35 5.94 11.08
CA ALA A 81 9.92 5.36 12.30
C ALA A 81 11.46 5.33 12.22
N GLY A 82 12.10 6.06 13.16
CA GLY A 82 13.53 6.36 13.17
C GLY A 82 14.46 5.14 13.12
#